data_AF-A0A2Z6IDY5-F1
#
_entry.id   AF-A0A2Z6IDY5-F1
#
_cell.length_a   1.000
_cell.length_b   1.000
_cell.length_c   1.000
_cell.angle_alpha   90.00
_cell.angle_beta   90.00
_cell.angle_gamma   90.00
#
_symmetry.space_group_name_H-M   'P 1'
#
loop_
_entity.id
_entity.type
_entity.pdbx_description
1 polymer ?
#
loop_
_entity_poly.entity_id
_entity_poly.type
_entity_poly.pdbx_seq_one_letter_code
_entity_poly.pdbx_strand_id
1 'polypeptide(L)'
;MQITLCRVDASGATQADITLAEGARVEDAIRAAGLAPETLPEGTGIALWGRRAMLETALRAGDRVELCAPLLVDPKEARRQRALRQGDVRQVTCGRHGSRRKLAD
;
A
#
# COMPACT_ATOMS: atom_id res chain seq x y z
N MET A 1 -24.33 4.49 -8.36
CA MET A 1 -23.65 4.78 -7.09
C MET A 1 -22.31 5.45 -7.35
N GLN A 2 -21.93 6.40 -6.49
CA GLN A 2 -20.64 7.09 -6.58
C GLN A 2 -19.57 6.30 -5.83
N ILE A 3 -18.41 6.15 -6.45
CA ILE A 3 -17.23 5.47 -5.92
C ILE A 3 -16.01 6.36 -6.20
N THR A 4 -14.99 6.29 -5.36
CA THR A 4 -13.70 6.92 -5.65
C THR A 4 -12.66 5.84 -5.93
N LEU A 5 -11.90 5.95 -7.00
CA LEU A 5 -10.75 5.10 -7.28
C LEU A 5 -9.46 5.88 -7.06
N CYS A 6 -8.58 5.36 -6.23
CA CYS A 6 -7.25 5.89 -5.96
C CYS A 6 -6.20 4.95 -6.54
N ARG A 7 -5.18 5.51 -7.17
CA ARG A 7 -3.99 4.77 -7.61
C ARG A 7 -2.74 5.51 -7.16
N VAL A 8 -1.74 4.74 -6.77
CA VAL A 8 -0.41 5.24 -6.45
C VAL A 8 0.61 4.60 -7.38
N ASP A 9 1.34 5.43 -8.10
CA ASP A 9 2.43 5.02 -8.99
C ASP A 9 3.69 5.87 -8.74
N ALA A 10 4.71 5.70 -9.59
CA ALA A 10 5.97 6.43 -9.48
C ALA A 10 5.82 7.96 -9.65
N SER A 11 4.75 8.43 -10.27
CA SER A 11 4.44 9.85 -10.45
C SER A 11 3.72 10.47 -9.24
N GLY A 12 3.12 9.65 -8.38
CA GLY A 12 2.44 10.08 -7.16
C GLY A 12 1.11 9.38 -6.94
N ALA A 13 0.24 10.02 -6.16
CA ALA A 13 -1.10 9.53 -5.89
C ALA A 13 -2.13 10.33 -6.70
N THR A 14 -3.03 9.63 -7.40
CA THR A 14 -4.15 10.24 -8.12
C THR A 14 -5.47 9.60 -7.71
N GLN A 15 -6.56 10.36 -7.78
CA GLN A 15 -7.91 9.87 -7.52
C GLN A 15 -8.88 10.30 -8.62
N ALA A 16 -9.91 9.49 -8.87
CA ALA A 16 -11.00 9.79 -9.78
C ALA A 16 -12.33 9.33 -9.19
N ASP A 17 -13.37 10.14 -9.38
CA ASP A 17 -14.74 9.76 -9.01
C ASP A 17 -15.42 9.05 -10.18
N ILE A 18 -16.09 7.94 -9.89
CA ILE A 18 -16.67 7.03 -10.86
C ILE A 18 -18.13 6.78 -10.49
N THR A 19 -19.01 6.87 -11.49
CA THR A 19 -20.41 6.49 -11.37
C THR A 19 -20.59 5.07 -11.90
N LEU A 20 -21.06 4.16 -11.05
CA LEU A 20 -21.32 2.76 -11.40
C LEU A 20 -22.78 2.37 -11.17
N ALA A 21 -23.23 1.27 -11.77
CA ALA A 21 -24.52 0.66 -11.44
C ALA A 21 -24.51 0.12 -10.00
N GLU A 22 -25.70 -0.02 -9.40
CA GLU A 22 -25.83 -0.66 -8.09
C GLU A 22 -25.40 -2.14 -8.17
N GLY A 23 -24.72 -2.65 -7.14
CA GLY A 23 -24.21 -4.02 -7.11
C GLY A 23 -22.95 -4.27 -7.95
N ALA A 24 -22.32 -3.21 -8.48
CA ALA A 24 -21.03 -3.32 -9.17
C ALA A 24 -19.93 -3.83 -8.22
N ARG A 25 -18.88 -4.41 -8.80
CA ARG A 25 -17.72 -4.98 -8.10
C ARG A 25 -16.48 -4.12 -8.32
N VAL A 26 -15.42 -4.43 -7.58
CA VAL A 26 -14.12 -3.74 -7.72
C VAL A 26 -13.61 -3.79 -9.16
N GLU A 27 -13.77 -4.92 -9.86
CA GLU A 27 -13.43 -5.05 -11.28
C GLU A 27 -14.10 -3.96 -12.14
N ASP A 28 -15.38 -3.72 -11.93
CA ASP A 28 -16.15 -2.74 -12.70
C ASP A 28 -15.61 -1.32 -12.50
N ALA A 29 -15.19 -0.98 -11.28
CA ALA A 29 -14.56 0.31 -10.98
C ALA A 29 -13.23 0.48 -11.72
N ILE A 30 -12.40 -0.58 -11.76
CA ILE A 30 -11.12 -0.57 -12.47
C ILE A 30 -11.35 -0.40 -13.97
N ARG A 31 -12.29 -1.16 -14.55
CA ARG A 31 -12.64 -1.06 -15.98
C ARG A 31 -13.21 0.31 -16.33
N ALA A 32 -14.08 0.87 -15.49
CA ALA A 32 -14.64 2.21 -15.68
C ALA A 32 -13.58 3.33 -15.59
N ALA A 33 -12.49 3.10 -14.87
CA ALA A 33 -11.33 4.01 -14.84
C ALA A 33 -10.43 3.90 -16.08
N GLY A 34 -10.80 3.09 -17.08
CA GLY A 34 -10.01 2.87 -18.30
C GLY A 34 -8.82 1.95 -18.10
N LEU A 35 -8.79 1.16 -17.03
CA LEU A 35 -7.75 0.18 -16.73
C LEU A 35 -8.25 -1.22 -17.03
N ALA A 36 -7.33 -2.10 -17.42
CA ALA A 36 -7.60 -3.53 -17.59
C ALA A 36 -7.04 -4.28 -16.36
N PRO A 37 -7.89 -4.89 -15.51
CA PRO A 37 -7.43 -5.67 -14.35
C PRO A 37 -6.37 -6.72 -14.70
N GLU A 38 -6.52 -7.36 -15.86
CA GLU A 38 -5.62 -8.37 -16.41
C GLU A 38 -4.22 -7.84 -16.78
N THR A 39 -4.06 -6.53 -16.97
CA THR A 39 -2.76 -5.91 -17.28
C THR A 39 -2.11 -5.28 -16.04
N LEU A 40 -2.74 -5.37 -14.87
CA LEU A 40 -2.15 -4.84 -13.64
C LEU A 40 -0.87 -5.61 -13.31
N PRO A 41 0.20 -4.92 -12.87
CA PRO A 41 1.42 -5.58 -12.45
C PRO A 41 1.16 -6.66 -11.39
N GLU A 42 1.87 -7.78 -11.48
CA GLU A 42 1.79 -8.83 -10.48
C GLU A 42 2.10 -8.29 -9.09
N GLY A 43 1.27 -8.65 -8.10
CA GLY A 43 1.39 -8.16 -6.73
C GLY A 43 0.76 -6.79 -6.49
N THR A 44 0.04 -6.22 -7.46
CA THR A 44 -0.79 -5.03 -7.24
C THR A 44 -1.79 -5.30 -6.12
N GLY A 45 -1.77 -4.48 -5.08
CA GLY A 45 -2.68 -4.57 -3.96
C GLY A 45 -4.01 -3.88 -4.28
N ILE A 46 -5.11 -4.51 -3.90
CA ILE A 46 -6.46 -3.95 -4.00
C ILE A 46 -7.02 -3.80 -2.58
N ALA A 47 -7.54 -2.63 -2.27
CA ALA A 47 -8.16 -2.36 -0.98
C ALA A 47 -9.41 -1.49 -1.09
N LEU A 48 -10.31 -1.65 -0.12
CA LEU A 48 -11.38 -0.72 0.19
C LEU A 48 -11.04 -0.04 1.52
N TRP A 49 -10.80 1.26 1.52
CA TRP A 49 -10.43 2.01 2.74
C TRP A 49 -9.30 1.35 3.54
N GLY A 50 -8.21 0.98 2.88
CA GLY A 50 -7.06 0.29 3.49
C GLY A 50 -7.28 -1.17 3.90
N ARG A 51 -8.47 -1.74 3.66
CA ARG A 51 -8.76 -3.16 3.92
C ARG A 51 -8.64 -3.95 2.62
N ARG A 52 -7.89 -5.05 2.64
CA ARG A 52 -7.68 -5.90 1.46
C ARG A 52 -9.02 -6.32 0.84
N ALA A 53 -9.11 -6.21 -0.48
CA ALA A 53 -10.25 -6.62 -1.28
C ALA A 53 -9.78 -7.44 -2.51
N MET A 54 -10.74 -8.06 -3.18
CA MET A 54 -10.54 -8.82 -4.42
C MET A 54 -11.38 -8.20 -5.55
N LEU A 55 -11.09 -8.57 -6.80
CA LEU A 55 -11.80 -8.06 -7.97
C LEU A 55 -13.31 -8.29 -7.89
N GLU A 56 -13.72 -9.40 -7.28
CA GLU A 56 -15.11 -9.83 -7.13
C GLU A 56 -15.83 -9.15 -5.96
N THR A 57 -15.13 -8.34 -5.16
CA THR A 57 -15.72 -7.70 -3.98
C THR A 57 -16.82 -6.73 -4.41
N ALA A 58 -18.02 -6.90 -3.88
CA ALA A 58 -19.14 -6.01 -4.14
C ALA A 58 -18.90 -4.64 -3.50
N LEU A 59 -19.16 -3.58 -4.27
CA LEU A 59 -19.01 -2.20 -3.85
C LEU A 59 -20.33 -1.64 -3.29
N ARG A 60 -20.19 -0.61 -2.47
CA ARG A 60 -21.28 0.21 -1.95
C ARG A 60 -21.03 1.67 -2.29
N ALA A 61 -22.09 2.46 -2.37
CA ALA A 61 -21.98 3.91 -2.56
C ALA A 61 -21.04 4.54 -1.51
N GLY A 62 -20.08 5.34 -1.98
CA GLY A 62 -19.07 6.00 -1.16
C GLY A 62 -17.83 5.16 -0.87
N ASP A 63 -17.74 3.92 -1.38
CA ASP A 63 -16.51 3.14 -1.27
C ASP A 63 -15.35 3.82 -1.99
N ARG A 64 -14.15 3.64 -1.43
CA ARG A 64 -12.89 4.06 -2.05
C ARG A 64 -12.06 2.84 -2.38
N VAL A 65 -11.93 2.57 -3.68
CA VAL A 65 -11.07 1.52 -4.23
C VAL A 65 -9.65 2.04 -4.32
N GLU A 66 -8.70 1.33 -3.74
CA GLU A 66 -7.29 1.71 -3.68
C GLU A 66 -6.45 0.67 -4.44
N LEU A 67 -5.75 1.11 -5.49
CA LEU A 67 -4.78 0.34 -6.25
C LEU A 67 -3.37 0.71 -5.78
N CYS A 68 -2.72 -0.23 -5.09
CA CYS A 68 -1.39 -0.07 -4.53
C CYS A 68 -0.36 -0.77 -5.42
N ALA A 69 0.70 -0.06 -5.79
CA ALA A 69 1.81 -0.64 -6.55
C ALA A 69 2.43 -1.86 -5.82
N PRO A 70 2.95 -2.85 -6.57
CA PRO A 70 3.65 -3.99 -6.00
C PRO A 70 4.83 -3.57 -5.13
N LEU A 71 5.13 -4.38 -4.11
CA LEU A 71 6.31 -4.18 -3.28
C LEU A 71 7.57 -4.53 -4.07
N LEU A 72 8.49 -3.57 -4.20
CA LEU A 72 9.78 -3.78 -4.88
C LEU A 72 10.75 -4.66 -4.08
N VAL A 73 10.58 -4.69 -2.76
CA VAL A 73 11.44 -5.42 -1.82
C VAL A 73 10.60 -5.86 -0.63
N ASP A 74 10.91 -7.03 -0.07
CA ASP A 74 10.28 -7.50 1.16
C ASP A 74 10.43 -6.45 2.27
N PRO A 75 9.38 -6.14 3.05
CA PRO A 75 9.45 -5.11 4.08
C PRO A 75 10.50 -5.37 5.16
N LYS A 76 10.80 -6.64 5.51
CA LYS A 76 11.86 -6.96 6.50
C LYS A 76 13.23 -6.78 5.88
N GLU A 77 13.40 -7.18 4.62
CA GLU A 77 14.61 -6.90 3.84
C GLU A 77 14.89 -5.40 3.77
N ALA A 78 13.90 -4.61 3.36
CA ALA A 78 14.01 -3.16 3.28
C ALA A 78 14.41 -2.54 4.63
N ARG A 79 13.83 -3.04 5.73
CA ARG A 79 14.20 -2.63 7.09
C ARG A 79 15.63 -3.02 7.44
N ARG A 80 16.09 -4.23 7.10
CA ARG A 80 17.47 -4.67 7.34
C ARG A 80 18.47 -3.81 6.57
N GLN A 81 18.23 -3.58 5.29
CA GLN A 81 19.08 -2.72 4.45
C GLN A 81 19.16 -1.29 4.99
N ARG A 82 18.04 -0.75 5.48
CA ARG A 82 18.02 0.57 6.12
C ARG A 82 18.88 0.60 7.40
N ALA A 83 18.78 -0.41 8.25
CA ALA A 83 19.57 -0.50 9.48
C ALA A 83 21.08 -0.62 9.18
N LEU A 84 21.47 -1.43 8.19
CA LEU A 84 22.87 -1.55 7.75
C LEU A 84 23.42 -0.21 7.23
N ARG A 85 22.63 0.55 6.45
CA ARG A 85 23.03 1.87 5.94
C ARG A 85 23.13 2.93 7.04
N GLN A 86 22.33 2.84 8.09
CA GLN A 86 22.37 3.78 9.22
C GLN A 86 23.58 3.55 10.15
N GLY A 87 24.30 2.43 10.02
CA GLY A 87 25.43 2.08 10.89
C GLY A 87 24.99 1.70 12.32
N ASP A 88 25.95 1.53 13.24
CA ASP A 88 25.64 1.23 14.64
C ASP A 88 25.04 2.48 15.34
N VAL A 89 23.72 2.55 15.38
CA VAL A 89 22.96 3.60 16.08
C VAL A 89 23.25 3.64 17.59
N ARG A 90 23.97 2.67 18.18
CA ARG A 90 24.46 2.77 19.56
C ARG A 90 25.38 3.97 19.77
N GLN A 91 26.10 4.41 18.73
CA GLN A 91 26.99 5.56 18.85
C GLN A 91 26.23 6.91 18.81
N VAL A 92 25.07 6.96 18.14
CA VAL A 92 24.22 8.17 18.04
C VAL A 92 23.18 8.23 19.17
N THR A 93 22.76 7.08 19.70
CA THR A 93 21.88 6.97 20.88
C THR A 93 22.70 6.72 22.15
N CYS A 94 23.66 7.60 22.43
CA CYS A 94 24.26 7.66 23.76
C CYS A 94 23.21 8.16 24.78
N GLY A 95 22.36 7.23 25.22
CA GLY A 95 21.45 7.42 26.34
C GLY A 95 20.00 7.70 25.96
N ARG A 96 19.24 6.64 25.64
CA ARG A 96 17.86 6.54 26.15
C ARG A 96 17.38 5.09 26.14
N HIS A 97 17.48 4.49 27.33
CA HIS A 97 16.85 3.25 27.82
C HIS A 97 17.41 1.91 27.35
N GLY A 98 18.06 1.19 28.28
CA GLY A 98 17.74 -0.24 28.43
C GLY A 98 18.77 -1.23 28.95
N SER A 99 20.08 -0.97 28.92
CA SER A 99 21.06 -1.97 29.41
C SER A 99 22.19 -1.34 30.23
N ARG A 100 22.10 -1.46 31.55
CA ARG A 100 23.22 -1.22 32.49
C ARG A 100 24.27 -2.34 32.50
N ARG A 101 24.51 -3.00 31.37
CA ARG A 101 25.64 -3.94 31.26
C ARG A 101 26.73 -3.28 30.45
N LYS A 102 27.69 -2.68 31.16
CA LYS A 102 29.02 -2.44 30.59
C LYS A 102 29.59 -3.81 30.23
N LEU A 103 29.97 -4.00 28.97
CA LEU A 103 30.90 -5.07 28.63
C LEU A 103 32.24 -4.66 29.27
N ALA A 104 32.78 -5.52 30.12
CA ALA A 104 34.12 -5.35 30.68
C ALA A 104 35.16 -5.68 29.58
N ASP A 105 36.29 -4.98 29.65
CA ASP A 105 37.41 -5.02 28.70
C ASP A 105 38.04 -6.42 28.54
#